data_AF-A0A2S8Z307-F1
#
_entry.id   AF-A0A2S8Z307-F1
#
_cell.length_a   1.000
_cell.length_b   1.000
_cell.length_c   1.000
_cell.angle_alpha   90.00
_cell.angle_beta   90.00
_cell.angle_gamma   90.00
#
_symmetry.space_group_name_H-M   'P 1'
#
loop_
_entity.id
_entity.type
_entity.pdbx_description
1 polymer ?
#
loop_
_entity_poly.entity_id
_entity_poly.type
_entity_poly.pdbx_seq_one_letter_code
_entity_poly.pdbx_strand_id
1 'polypeptide(L)'
;MIELEQEDPIPQGDLALQITALPRETNGFGDIFGGWLVAQMDLAGTAMASRVAGGRVATVAIDRMAFLVPVAVGAQLSFYTQTLEIGRSSIQMMVEVWSDDPLSSEWRKVTEAVFVFVAIDGSGRTRSVPPRR
;
A
#
# COMPACT_ATOMS: atom_id res chain seq x y z
N MET A 1 -16.84 -22.24 27.27
CA MET A 1 -17.07 -21.16 26.29
C MET A 1 -15.79 -20.35 26.32
N ILE A 2 -14.92 -20.49 25.31
CA ILE A 2 -13.67 -19.74 25.25
C ILE A 2 -14.03 -18.45 24.51
N GLU A 3 -14.07 -17.34 25.22
CA GLU A 3 -14.11 -16.02 24.60
C GLU A 3 -12.79 -15.85 23.84
N LEU A 4 -12.87 -15.91 22.51
CA LEU A 4 -11.77 -15.50 21.66
C LEU A 4 -11.73 -13.97 21.76
N GLU A 5 -10.80 -13.44 22.56
CA GLU A 5 -10.44 -12.02 22.49
C GLU A 5 -10.05 -11.73 21.03
N GLN A 6 -10.91 -11.01 20.30
CA GLN A 6 -10.53 -10.46 19.00
C GLN A 6 -9.55 -9.33 19.29
N GLU A 7 -8.26 -9.61 19.19
CA GLU A 7 -7.24 -8.56 19.19
C GLU A 7 -7.55 -7.57 18.06
N ASP A 8 -7.43 -6.28 18.37
CA ASP A 8 -7.58 -5.23 17.36
C ASP A 8 -6.60 -5.53 16.21
N PRO A 9 -7.07 -5.47 14.95
CA PRO A 9 -6.20 -5.79 13.82
C PRO A 9 -5.01 -4.83 13.81
N ILE A 10 -3.81 -5.39 13.64
CA ILE A 10 -2.55 -4.65 13.51
C ILE A 10 -2.06 -4.68 12.06
N PRO A 11 -1.38 -3.61 11.58
CA PRO A 11 -0.84 -3.56 10.24
C PRO A 11 0.20 -4.68 10.02
N GLN A 12 0.24 -5.19 8.80
CA GLN A 12 1.21 -6.21 8.39
C GLN A 12 2.35 -5.61 7.57
N GLY A 13 3.58 -6.01 7.87
CA GLY A 13 4.78 -5.61 7.14
C GLY A 13 5.40 -4.31 7.63
N ASP A 14 6.21 -3.69 6.76
CA ASP A 14 7.03 -2.52 7.09
C ASP A 14 6.34 -1.22 6.63
N LEU A 15 6.41 -0.18 7.48
CA LEU A 15 5.95 1.16 7.11
C LEU A 15 6.80 1.71 5.94
N ALA A 16 6.17 1.92 4.80
CA ALA A 16 6.85 2.39 3.57
C ALA A 16 6.62 3.88 3.31
N LEU A 17 5.44 4.40 3.67
CA LEU A 17 5.06 5.80 3.45
C LEU A 17 4.13 6.26 4.57
N GLN A 18 4.29 7.51 4.99
CA GLN A 18 3.35 8.19 5.86
C GLN A 18 3.06 9.58 5.28
N ILE A 19 1.78 9.95 5.18
CA ILE A 19 1.36 11.20 4.55
C ILE A 19 0.05 11.71 5.15
N THR A 20 -0.03 13.02 5.34
CA THR A 20 -1.27 13.68 5.74
C THR A 20 -2.14 13.92 4.51
N ALA A 21 -3.42 13.55 4.58
CA ALA A 21 -4.37 13.82 3.52
C ALA A 21 -4.81 15.30 3.57
N LEU A 22 -4.67 16.06 2.49
CA LEU A 22 -4.98 17.50 2.47
C LEU A 22 -6.27 17.79 1.65
N PRO A 23 -6.78 19.03 1.65
CA PRO A 23 -8.02 19.35 0.92
C PRO A 23 -7.94 19.15 -0.60
N ARG A 24 -6.75 19.27 -1.21
CA ARG A 24 -6.58 19.15 -2.68
C ARG A 24 -6.72 17.72 -3.19
N GLU A 25 -6.67 16.74 -2.28
CA GLU A 25 -6.79 15.31 -2.53
C GLU A 25 -8.24 14.82 -2.43
N THR A 26 -9.20 15.72 -2.17
CA THR A 26 -10.61 15.37 -2.01
C THR A 26 -11.31 15.10 -3.34
N ASN A 27 -12.37 14.29 -3.26
CA ASN A 27 -13.37 14.17 -4.32
C ASN A 27 -14.42 15.30 -4.20
N GLY A 28 -15.39 15.33 -5.11
CA GLY A 28 -16.42 16.38 -5.15
C GLY A 28 -17.36 16.45 -3.94
N PHE A 29 -17.29 15.48 -3.03
CA PHE A 29 -18.09 15.38 -1.80
C PHE A 29 -17.28 15.65 -0.52
N GLY A 30 -15.98 15.94 -0.63
CA GLY A 30 -15.14 16.36 0.50
C GLY A 30 -14.36 15.25 1.20
N ASP A 31 -14.61 13.97 0.89
CA ASP A 31 -13.75 12.86 1.32
C ASP A 31 -12.53 12.73 0.41
N ILE A 32 -11.48 12.06 0.87
CA ILE A 32 -10.31 11.77 0.03
C ILE A 32 -10.69 10.94 -1.18
N PHE A 33 -10.17 11.34 -2.35
CA PHE A 33 -10.42 10.67 -3.60
C PHE A 33 -9.72 9.31 -3.65
N GLY A 34 -10.49 8.25 -3.92
CA GLY A 34 -9.95 6.88 -3.99
C GLY A 34 -8.81 6.71 -5.00
N GLY A 35 -8.87 7.38 -6.15
CA GLY A 35 -7.79 7.33 -7.14
C GLY A 35 -6.49 7.96 -6.66
N TRP A 36 -6.56 9.00 -5.82
CA TRP A 36 -5.38 9.56 -5.17
C TRP A 36 -4.79 8.58 -4.16
N LEU A 37 -5.64 7.90 -3.38
CA LEU A 37 -5.20 6.90 -2.41
C LEU A 37 -4.48 5.73 -3.10
N VAL A 38 -5.04 5.21 -4.20
CA VAL A 38 -4.41 4.16 -5.02
C VAL A 38 -3.05 4.62 -5.55
N ALA A 39 -2.91 5.87 -5.95
CA ALA A 39 -1.62 6.41 -6.37
C ALA A 39 -0.59 6.41 -5.23
N GLN A 40 -0.99 6.71 -4.00
CA GLN A 40 -0.08 6.62 -2.84
C GLN A 40 0.28 5.16 -2.51
N MET A 41 -0.66 4.23 -2.64
CA MET A 41 -0.39 2.79 -2.48
C MET A 41 0.63 2.29 -3.50
N ASP A 42 0.49 2.70 -4.77
CA ASP A 42 1.45 2.34 -5.82
C ASP A 42 2.85 2.90 -5.55
N LEU A 43 2.96 4.14 -5.05
CA LEU A 43 4.24 4.73 -4.64
C LEU A 43 4.89 3.97 -3.48
N ALA A 44 4.12 3.63 -2.45
CA ALA A 44 4.59 2.84 -1.32
C ALA A 44 5.07 1.45 -1.78
N GLY A 45 4.28 0.77 -2.60
CA GLY A 45 4.61 -0.53 -3.16
C GLY A 45 5.85 -0.47 -4.05
N THR A 46 5.94 0.52 -4.94
CA THR A 46 7.10 0.73 -5.83
C THR A 46 8.38 0.97 -5.04
N ALA A 47 8.32 1.74 -3.96
CA ALA A 47 9.48 2.03 -3.11
C ALA A 47 10.06 0.74 -2.52
N MET A 48 9.21 -0.13 -1.97
CA MET A 48 9.66 -1.40 -1.39
C MET A 48 10.02 -2.44 -2.46
N ALA A 49 9.22 -2.56 -3.53
CA ALA A 49 9.48 -3.51 -4.61
C ALA A 49 10.78 -3.18 -5.35
N SER A 50 11.13 -1.90 -5.53
CA SER A 50 12.40 -1.49 -6.14
C SER A 50 13.61 -1.90 -5.30
N ARG A 51 13.49 -1.87 -3.97
CA ARG A 51 14.53 -2.34 -3.03
C ARG A 51 14.71 -3.85 -3.16
N VAL A 52 13.62 -4.60 -3.16
CA VAL A 52 13.62 -6.06 -3.37
C VAL A 52 14.21 -6.41 -4.74
N ALA A 53 13.83 -5.67 -5.79
CA ALA A 53 14.31 -5.88 -7.15
C ALA A 53 15.76 -5.43 -7.38
N GLY A 54 16.38 -4.69 -6.44
CA GLY A 54 17.68 -4.06 -6.65
C GLY A 54 17.71 -3.09 -7.83
N GLY A 55 16.62 -2.36 -8.09
CA GLY A 55 16.52 -1.41 -9.21
C GLY A 55 15.09 -1.14 -9.66
N ARG A 56 14.93 -0.64 -10.88
CA ARG A 56 13.63 -0.24 -11.44
C ARG A 56 12.64 -1.40 -11.50
N VAL A 57 11.38 -1.08 -11.21
CA VAL A 57 10.20 -1.95 -11.38
C VAL A 57 9.10 -1.20 -12.14
N ALA A 58 8.14 -1.94 -12.67
CA ALA A 58 6.89 -1.42 -13.21
C ALA A 58 5.70 -2.15 -12.55
N THR A 59 4.65 -1.41 -12.22
CA THR A 59 3.37 -1.96 -11.77
C THR A 59 2.66 -2.59 -12.95
N VAL A 60 2.31 -3.88 -12.86
CA VAL A 60 1.65 -4.62 -13.95
C VAL A 60 0.24 -5.08 -13.59
N ALA A 61 -0.07 -5.20 -12.30
CA ALA A 61 -1.41 -5.52 -11.84
C ALA A 61 -1.64 -4.98 -10.42
N ILE A 62 -2.91 -4.72 -10.12
CA ILE A 62 -3.43 -4.48 -8.79
C ILE A 62 -4.63 -5.41 -8.65
N ASP A 63 -4.62 -6.28 -7.65
CA ASP A 63 -5.72 -7.19 -7.39
C ASP A 63 -6.97 -6.45 -6.89
N ARG A 64 -8.08 -7.19 -6.77
CA ARG A 64 -9.33 -6.63 -6.25
C ARG A 64 -9.10 -6.02 -4.86
N MET A 65 -9.55 -4.78 -4.70
CA MET A 65 -9.52 -4.05 -3.44
C MET A 65 -10.90 -3.48 -3.10
N ALA A 66 -11.11 -3.18 -1.82
CA ALA A 66 -12.31 -2.53 -1.31
C ALA A 66 -11.93 -1.43 -0.32
N PHE A 67 -12.56 -0.26 -0.46
CA PHE A 67 -12.45 0.82 0.51
C PHE A 67 -13.42 0.55 1.66
N LEU A 68 -12.89 0.27 2.85
CA LEU A 68 -13.67 -0.14 4.02
C LEU A 68 -14.32 1.07 4.72
N VAL A 69 -13.62 2.20 4.74
CA VAL A 69 -14.06 3.45 5.38
C VAL A 69 -13.65 4.65 4.52
N PRO A 70 -14.44 5.75 4.53
CA PRO A 70 -14.00 7.02 3.96
C PRO A 70 -12.80 7.57 4.74
N VAL A 71 -11.99 8.39 4.07
CA VAL A 71 -10.85 9.08 4.69
C VAL A 71 -11.14 10.57 4.72
N ALA A 72 -11.00 11.16 5.91
CA ALA A 72 -11.20 12.58 6.13
C ALA A 72 -9.97 13.42 5.74
N VAL A 73 -10.20 14.67 5.39
CA VAL A 73 -9.12 15.67 5.28
C VAL A 73 -8.46 15.86 6.64
N GLY A 74 -7.12 15.89 6.64
CA GLY A 74 -6.29 16.02 7.84
C GLY A 74 -5.91 14.68 8.46
N ALA A 75 -6.50 13.57 8.02
CA ALA A 75 -6.11 12.24 8.49
C ALA A 75 -4.65 11.92 8.16
N GLN A 76 -3.95 11.29 9.10
CA GLN A 76 -2.61 10.76 8.88
C GLN A 76 -2.72 9.34 8.32
N LEU A 77 -2.25 9.15 7.09
CA LEU A 77 -2.27 7.85 6.43
C LEU A 77 -0.91 7.17 6.53
N SER A 78 -0.92 5.90 6.93
CA SER A 78 0.23 5.02 7.04
C SER A 78 0.08 3.87 6.05
N PHE A 79 1.09 3.67 5.20
CA PHE A 79 1.10 2.66 4.15
C PHE A 79 2.13 1.60 4.52
N TYR A 80 1.64 0.41 4.86
CA TYR A 80 2.45 -0.74 5.21
C TYR A 80 2.59 -1.67 4.02
N THR A 81 3.78 -2.23 3.84
CA THR A 81 4.09 -3.10 2.71
C THR A 81 4.68 -4.42 3.17
N GLN A 82 4.21 -5.50 2.58
CA GLN A 82 4.72 -6.85 2.85
C GLN A 82 4.98 -7.56 1.52
N THR A 83 6.19 -8.08 1.33
CA THR A 83 6.48 -8.92 0.15
C THR A 83 5.88 -10.30 0.36
N LEU A 84 4.94 -10.70 -0.48
CA LEU A 84 4.25 -11.99 -0.40
C LEU A 84 5.02 -13.07 -1.17
N GLU A 85 5.39 -12.77 -2.42
CA GLU A 85 6.05 -13.73 -3.31
C GLU A 85 7.06 -13.02 -4.22
N ILE A 86 8.17 -13.70 -4.52
CA ILE A 86 9.14 -13.27 -5.54
C ILE A 86 9.27 -14.39 -6.57
N GLY A 87 8.86 -14.10 -7.81
CA GLY A 87 9.07 -14.97 -8.96
C GLY A 87 10.41 -14.70 -9.64
N ARG A 88 10.56 -15.15 -10.90
CA ARG A 88 11.77 -14.86 -11.70
C ARG A 88 12.03 -13.35 -11.81
N SER A 89 10.99 -12.60 -12.17
CA SER A 89 11.04 -11.16 -12.39
C SER A 89 9.90 -10.39 -11.71
N SER A 90 8.89 -11.11 -11.19
CA SER A 90 7.72 -10.54 -10.54
C SER A 90 7.89 -10.48 -9.03
N ILE A 91 7.25 -9.50 -8.40
CA ILE A 91 7.17 -9.32 -6.96
C ILE A 91 5.70 -9.05 -6.62
N GLN A 92 5.09 -9.93 -5.83
CA GLN A 92 3.77 -9.69 -5.25
C GLN A 92 3.94 -9.00 -3.91
N MET A 93 3.22 -7.91 -3.71
CA MET A 93 3.33 -7.05 -2.54
C MET A 93 1.96 -6.69 -2.00
N MET A 94 1.69 -7.05 -0.75
CA MET A 94 0.56 -6.48 -0.03
C MET A 94 0.88 -5.02 0.31
N VAL A 95 -0.08 -4.14 0.07
CA VAL A 95 -0.06 -2.75 0.54
C VAL A 95 -1.31 -2.52 1.37
N GLU A 96 -1.14 -2.27 2.67
CA GLU A 96 -2.20 -1.89 3.58
C GLU A 96 -2.18 -0.39 3.84
N VAL A 97 -3.35 0.22 3.91
CA VAL A 97 -3.51 1.62 4.29
C VAL A 97 -4.24 1.70 5.60
N TRP A 98 -3.65 2.43 6.54
CA TRP A 98 -4.22 2.71 7.84
C TRP A 98 -4.36 4.21 8.03
N SER A 99 -5.46 4.64 8.64
CA SER A 99 -5.74 6.04 8.94
C SER A 99 -5.75 6.26 10.43
N ASP A 100 -5.04 7.29 10.87
CA ASP A 100 -5.20 7.93 12.17
C ASP A 100 -5.93 9.26 11.95
N ASP A 101 -7.22 9.26 12.27
CA ASP A 101 -8.09 10.43 12.09
C ASP A 101 -8.13 11.27 13.38
N PRO A 102 -7.69 12.54 13.34
CA PRO A 102 -7.65 13.40 14.52
C PRO A 102 -9.04 13.67 15.14
N LEU A 103 -10.13 13.50 14.39
CA LEU A 103 -11.49 13.74 14.89
C LEU A 103 -12.09 12.54 15.62
N SER A 104 -11.72 11.31 15.23
CA SER A 104 -12.20 10.09 15.87
C SER A 104 -11.19 9.47 16.83
N SER A 105 -9.90 9.82 16.73
CA SER A 105 -8.80 9.19 17.49
C SER A 105 -8.76 7.65 17.33
N GLU A 106 -9.35 7.15 16.25
CA GLU A 106 -9.41 5.72 15.93
C GLU A 106 -8.41 5.40 14.83
N TRP A 107 -7.55 4.41 15.10
CA TRP A 107 -6.66 3.85 14.10
C TRP A 107 -7.38 2.75 13.33
N ARG A 108 -7.62 2.97 12.03
CA ARG A 108 -8.48 2.08 11.22
C ARG A 108 -7.83 1.69 9.92
N LYS A 109 -8.02 0.42 9.52
CA LYS A 109 -7.66 -0.06 8.18
C LYS A 109 -8.63 0.55 7.17
N VAL A 110 -8.09 1.31 6.23
CA VAL A 110 -8.84 1.97 5.15
C VAL A 110 -9.09 1.02 4.00
N THR A 111 -8.04 0.33 3.57
CA THR A 111 -8.05 -0.59 2.43
C THR A 111 -6.78 -1.43 2.44
N GLU A 112 -6.79 -2.51 1.68
CA GLU A 112 -5.60 -3.25 1.29
C GLU A 112 -5.71 -3.71 -0.16
N ALA A 113 -4.57 -3.99 -0.79
CA ALA A 113 -4.52 -4.63 -2.10
C ALA A 113 -3.18 -5.32 -2.32
N VAL A 114 -3.19 -6.39 -3.12
CA VAL A 114 -1.95 -6.97 -3.65
C VAL A 114 -1.58 -6.27 -4.95
N PHE A 115 -0.38 -5.71 -4.98
CA PHE A 115 0.26 -5.14 -6.16
C PHE A 115 1.24 -6.15 -6.75
N VAL A 116 1.24 -6.28 -8.07
CA VAL A 116 2.23 -7.07 -8.80
C VAL A 116 3.16 -6.12 -9.54
N PHE A 117 4.43 -6.17 -9.16
CA PHE A 117 5.51 -5.43 -9.80
C PHE A 117 6.38 -6.36 -10.63
N VAL A 118 6.97 -5.85 -11.71
CA VAL A 118 7.96 -6.56 -12.52
C VAL A 118 9.26 -5.76 -12.58
N ALA A 119 10.38 -6.41 -12.26
CA ALA A 119 11.71 -5.83 -12.40
C ALA A 119 12.06 -5.59 -13.87
N ILE A 120 12.52 -4.37 -14.18
CA ILE A 120 12.86 -3.94 -15.55
C ILE A 120 14.26 -3.31 -15.62
N ASP A 121 14.88 -3.40 -16.80
CA ASP A 121 16.17 -2.78 -17.13
C ASP A 121 16.02 -1.31 -17.59
N GLY A 122 17.13 -0.66 -17.97
CA GLY A 122 17.13 0.72 -18.45
C GLY A 122 16.30 0.94 -19.74
N SER A 123 16.11 -0.11 -20.53
CA SER A 123 15.30 -0.11 -21.75
C SER A 123 13.84 -0.51 -21.53
N GLY A 124 13.45 -0.79 -20.28
CA GLY A 124 12.09 -1.24 -19.94
C GLY A 124 11.84 -2.73 -20.17
N ARG A 125 12.87 -3.53 -20.46
CA ARG A 125 12.72 -4.98 -20.63
C ARG A 125 12.78 -5.68 -19.29
N THR A 126 12.02 -6.76 -19.14
CA THR A 126 12.00 -7.59 -17.94
C THR A 126 13.38 -8.18 -17.63
N ARG A 127 13.79 -8.11 -16.36
CA ARG A 127 15.02 -8.72 -15.84
C ARG A 127 14.73 -9.57 -14.61
N SER A 128 15.65 -10.48 -14.26
CA SER A 128 15.49 -11.28 -13.05
C SER A 128 15.69 -10.45 -11.78
N VAL A 129 14.93 -10.77 -10.74
CA VAL A 129 15.16 -10.26 -9.37
C VAL A 129 16.41 -10.96 -8.80
N PRO A 130 17.34 -10.22 -8.16
CA PRO A 130 18.50 -10.84 -7.53
C PRO A 130 18.11 -11.75 -6.35
N PRO A 131 18.93 -12.76 -6.00
CA PRO A 131 18.69 -13.57 -4.80
C PRO A 131 18.68 -12.67 -3.55
N ARG A 132 17.79 -12.96 -2.59
CA ARG A 132 17.82 -12.31 -1.28
C ARG A 132 19.18 -12.57 -0.62
N ARG A 133 19.80 -11.51 -0.13
CA ARG A 133 21.01 -11.60 0.72
C ARG A 133 20.62 -11.90 2.16
#